data_AF-A0A929AU82-F1
#
_entry.id   AF-A0A929AU82-F1
#
_cell.length_a   1.000
_cell.length_b   1.000
_cell.length_c   1.000
_cell.angle_alpha   90.00
_cell.angle_beta   90.00
_cell.angle_gamma   90.00
#
_symmetry.space_group_name_H-M   'P 1'
#
loop_
_entity.id
_entity.type
_entity.pdbx_description
1 polymer ?
#
loop_
_entity_poly.entity_id
_entity_poly.type
_entity_poly.pdbx_seq_one_letter_code
_entity_poly.pdbx_strand_id
1 'polypeptide(L)'
;MSQIAMEIPVELKPDKVLKVCLLEGDCYITDFEGLKLIEASPKWLVDITPRTLRTLKQFGFTGEVKPIIYKNKIGYFKKPARRFSEWVAIWSYFSSRGNTKAAEVLNLLAIENLGERLKGAS
;
A
#
# COMPACT_ATOMS: atom_id res chain seq x y z
N MET A 1 -6.64 18.16 16.68
CA MET A 1 -5.94 17.05 17.35
C MET A 1 -5.40 16.11 16.28
N SER A 2 -4.10 15.82 16.25
CA SER A 2 -3.56 14.83 15.31
C SER A 2 -4.04 13.44 15.76
N GLN A 3 -4.97 12.85 15.04
CA GLN A 3 -5.45 11.51 15.36
C GLN A 3 -4.35 10.47 15.12
N ILE A 4 -4.25 9.50 16.03
CA ILE A 4 -3.28 8.41 15.98
C ILE A 4 -3.91 7.26 15.20
N ALA A 5 -3.29 6.83 14.12
CA ALA A 5 -3.72 5.68 13.35
C ALA A 5 -3.42 4.37 14.08
N MET A 6 -4.28 3.38 13.87
CA MET A 6 -4.09 2.01 14.35
C MET A 6 -3.31 1.21 13.30
N GLU A 7 -2.13 0.69 13.65
CA GLU A 7 -1.37 -0.22 12.78
C GLU A 7 -1.93 -1.64 12.92
N ILE A 8 -2.35 -2.23 11.81
CA ILE A 8 -2.94 -3.55 11.71
C ILE A 8 -2.07 -4.41 10.77
N PRO A 9 -1.58 -5.58 11.22
CA PRO A 9 -0.97 -6.54 10.32
C PRO A 9 -2.04 -7.26 9.50
N VAL A 10 -1.88 -7.24 8.18
CA VAL A 10 -2.72 -7.97 7.23
C VAL A 10 -1.87 -9.07 6.61
N GLU A 11 -2.18 -10.32 6.93
CA GLU A 11 -1.53 -11.47 6.34
C GLU A 11 -2.07 -11.71 4.94
N LEU A 12 -1.19 -11.63 3.93
CA LEU A 12 -1.56 -11.87 2.53
C LEU A 12 -1.35 -13.33 2.12
N LYS A 13 -0.35 -13.97 2.73
CA LYS A 13 -0.02 -15.41 2.64
C LYS A 13 0.99 -15.74 3.75
N PRO A 14 1.30 -17.03 4.00
CA PRO A 14 2.38 -17.40 4.91
C PRO A 14 3.66 -16.62 4.58
N ASP A 15 4.26 -16.01 5.61
CA ASP A 15 5.46 -15.17 5.55
C ASP A 15 5.34 -13.83 4.79
N LYS A 16 4.13 -13.42 4.37
CA LYS A 16 3.90 -12.11 3.74
C LYS A 16 2.84 -11.32 4.50
N VAL A 17 3.31 -10.42 5.35
CA VAL A 17 2.47 -9.52 6.15
C VAL A 17 2.63 -8.08 5.66
N LEU A 18 1.51 -7.43 5.35
CA LEU A 18 1.42 -6.01 5.03
C LEU A 18 0.92 -5.25 6.26
N LYS A 19 1.64 -4.22 6.69
CA LYS A 19 1.17 -3.34 7.76
C LYS A 19 0.35 -2.19 7.20
N VAL A 20 -0.90 -2.11 7.64
CA VAL A 20 -1.85 -1.06 7.24
C VAL A 20 -2.11 -0.15 8.44
N CYS A 21 -2.11 1.15 8.21
CA CYS A 21 -2.52 2.18 9.18
C CYS A 21 -3.98 2.56 8.92
N LEU A 22 -4.88 2.23 9.84
CA LEU A 22 -6.28 2.63 9.79
C LEU A 22 -6.45 4.00 10.47
N LEU A 23 -6.97 4.98 9.74
CA LEU A 23 -7.23 6.32 10.23
C LEU A 23 -8.58 6.80 9.67
N GLU A 24 -9.54 7.09 10.55
CA GLU A 24 -10.86 7.63 10.15
C GLU A 24 -11.63 6.74 9.15
N GLY A 25 -11.44 5.42 9.23
CA GLY A 25 -12.05 4.45 8.31
C GLY A 25 -11.33 4.28 6.97
N ASP A 26 -10.32 5.11 6.69
CA ASP A 26 -9.46 4.99 5.53
C ASP A 26 -8.24 4.11 5.83
N CYS A 27 -7.86 3.28 4.85
CA CYS A 27 -6.66 2.45 4.90
C CYS A 27 -5.48 3.16 4.24
N TYR A 28 -4.39 3.30 5.01
CA TYR A 28 -3.14 3.86 4.53
C TYR A 28 -1.99 2.87 4.70
N ILE A 29 -1.00 2.95 3.82
CA ILE A 29 0.24 2.18 3.94
C ILE A 29 1.41 3.16 3.84
N THR A 30 2.40 2.99 4.70
CA THR A 30 3.60 3.82 4.69
C THR A 30 4.44 3.55 3.45
N ASP A 31 5.14 4.58 2.95
CA ASP A 31 6.06 4.48 1.81
C ASP A 31 7.06 3.32 1.96
N PHE A 32 7.55 3.09 3.17
CA PHE A 32 8.45 1.97 3.46
C PHE A 32 7.76 0.61 3.30
N GLU A 33 6.61 0.39 3.93
CA GLU A 33 5.94 -0.91 3.94
C GLU A 33 5.50 -1.33 2.53
N GLY A 34 4.91 -0.41 1.76
CA GLY A 34 4.40 -0.75 0.43
C GLY A 34 5.52 -1.00 -0.61
N LEU A 35 6.67 -0.33 -0.49
CA LEU A 35 7.86 -0.61 -1.34
C LEU A 35 8.58 -1.88 -0.89
N LYS A 36 8.71 -2.10 0.42
CA LYS A 36 9.32 -3.31 1.00
C LYS A 36 8.62 -4.56 0.52
N LEU A 37 7.28 -4.54 0.44
CA LEU A 37 6.48 -5.69 0.03
C LEU A 37 6.81 -6.20 -1.38
N ILE A 38 7.29 -5.32 -2.25
CA ILE A 38 7.68 -5.63 -3.64
C ILE A 38 9.18 -5.55 -3.87
N GLU A 39 9.96 -5.40 -2.79
CA GLU A 39 11.41 -5.22 -2.78
C GLU A 39 11.91 -4.08 -3.70
N ALA A 40 11.14 -3.00 -3.78
CA ALA A 40 11.55 -1.81 -4.49
C ALA A 40 12.44 -0.92 -3.62
N SER A 41 13.28 -0.10 -4.27
CA SER A 41 14.13 0.88 -3.58
C SER A 41 13.30 1.84 -2.73
N PRO A 42 13.66 2.10 -1.45
CA PRO A 42 12.98 3.08 -0.60
C PRO A 42 12.97 4.51 -1.17
N LYS A 43 13.87 4.81 -2.11
CA LYS A 43 13.97 6.14 -2.75
C LYS A 43 13.10 6.27 -3.99
N TRP A 44 12.50 5.19 -4.48
CA TRP A 44 11.79 5.18 -5.76
C TRP A 44 10.67 6.23 -5.84
N LEU A 45 9.96 6.47 -4.75
CA LEU A 45 8.90 7.48 -4.68
C LEU A 45 9.42 8.93 -4.76
N VAL A 46 10.69 9.16 -4.40
CA VAL A 46 11.36 10.46 -4.53
C VAL A 46 11.89 10.67 -5.95
N ASP A 47 12.30 9.57 -6.60
CA ASP A 47 12.95 9.58 -7.91
C ASP A 47 11.96 9.35 -9.08
N ILE A 48 10.67 9.63 -8.87
CA ILE A 48 9.65 9.43 -9.91
C ILE A 48 9.87 10.40 -11.07
N THR A 49 10.19 9.86 -12.24
CA THR A 49 10.30 10.66 -13.46
C THR A 49 8.93 11.12 -13.98
N PRO A 50 8.85 12.21 -14.76
CA PRO A 50 7.60 12.64 -15.41
C PRO A 50 6.99 11.57 -16.32
N ARG A 51 7.81 10.71 -16.93
CA ARG A 51 7.33 9.58 -17.74
C ARG A 51 6.64 8.53 -16.87
N THR A 52 7.28 8.16 -15.76
CA THR A 52 6.70 7.23 -14.77
C THR A 52 5.40 7.78 -14.20
N LEU A 53 5.36 9.06 -13.85
CA LEU A 53 4.16 9.71 -13.31
C LEU A 53 2.98 9.66 -14.29
N ARG A 54 3.22 9.86 -15.59
CA ARG A 54 2.17 9.71 -16.61
C ARG A 54 1.58 8.31 -16.65
N THR A 55 2.42 7.28 -16.57
CA THR A 55 1.95 5.89 -16.52
C THR A 55 1.21 5.59 -15.22
N LEU A 56 1.72 6.05 -14.07
CA LEU A 56 1.05 5.89 -12.77
C LEU A 56 -0.35 6.51 -12.77
N LYS A 57 -0.52 7.69 -13.38
CA LYS A 57 -1.83 8.33 -13.52
C LYS A 57 -2.82 7.48 -14.32
N GLN A 58 -2.37 6.68 -15.29
CA GLN A 58 -3.23 5.73 -16.01
C GLN A 58 -3.75 4.62 -15.10
N PHE A 59 -3.04 4.30 -14.02
CA PHE A 59 -3.47 3.37 -12.98
C PHE A 59 -4.23 4.04 -11.82
N GLY A 60 -4.57 5.33 -11.94
CA GLY A 60 -5.33 6.06 -10.92
C GLY A 60 -4.51 6.72 -9.82
N PHE A 61 -3.18 6.79 -9.96
CA PHE A 61 -2.30 7.46 -8.99
C PHE A 61 -2.52 8.98 -9.00
N THR A 62 -2.83 9.55 -7.84
CA THR A 62 -3.03 10.99 -7.64
C THR A 62 -1.76 11.69 -7.16
N GLY A 63 -0.87 10.96 -6.47
CA GLY A 63 0.31 11.50 -5.83
C GLY A 63 0.08 11.96 -4.39
N GLU A 64 -1.13 11.82 -3.85
CA GLU A 64 -1.47 12.26 -2.50
C GLU A 64 -0.63 11.54 -1.44
N VAL A 65 -0.07 12.34 -0.52
CA VAL A 65 0.70 11.85 0.64
C VAL A 65 0.11 12.48 1.89
N LYS A 66 -0.18 11.64 2.89
CA LYS A 66 -0.61 12.06 4.22
C LYS A 66 0.44 11.65 5.24
N PRO A 67 0.97 12.57 6.06
CA PRO A 67 1.78 12.18 7.21
C PRO A 67 0.89 11.54 8.26
N ILE A 68 1.14 10.28 8.59
CA ILE A 68 0.39 9.53 9.61
C ILE A 68 1.24 9.35 10.86
N ILE A 69 0.60 9.58 12.01
CA ILE A 69 1.15 9.25 13.32
C ILE A 69 0.53 7.94 13.77
N TYR A 70 1.36 6.96 14.10
CA TYR A 70 0.91 5.68 14.66
C TYR A 70 1.79 5.27 15.82
N LYS A 71 1.27 4.39 16.68
CA LYS A 71 2.01 3.85 17.83
C LYS A 71 2.32 2.38 17.59
N ASN A 72 3.57 1.99 17.78
CA ASN A 72 3.97 0.58 17.88
C ASN A 72 4.62 0.31 19.26
N LYS A 73 5.20 -0.88 19.46
CA LYS A 73 5.84 -1.29 20.72
C LYS A 73 7.01 -0.39 21.16
N ILE A 74 7.64 0.32 20.23
CA ILE A 74 8.84 1.14 20.46
C ILE A 74 8.45 2.60 20.78
N GLY A 75 7.29 3.06 20.30
CA GLY A 75 6.82 4.42 20.55
C GLY A 75 5.92 4.97 19.44
N TYR A 76 5.87 6.30 19.36
CA TYR A 76 5.13 7.03 18.33
C TYR A 76 6.03 7.34 17.14
N PHE A 77 5.49 7.12 15.94
CA PHE A 77 6.18 7.37 14.68
C PHE A 77 5.32 8.24 13.79
N LYS A 78 5.93 9.22 13.14
CA LYS A 78 5.32 10.01 12.08
C LYS A 78 5.97 9.63 10.75
N LYS A 79 5.19 9.09 9.81
CA LYS A 79 5.70 8.60 8.52
C LYS A 79 4.83 9.08 7.36
N PRO A 80 5.41 9.32 6.17
CA PRO A 80 4.62 9.52 4.96
C PRO A 80 3.88 8.23 4.63
N ALA A 81 2.59 8.36 4.37
CA ALA A 81 1.73 7.26 4.00
C ALA A 81 0.80 7.69 2.87
N ARG A 82 0.33 6.70 2.13
CA ARG A 82 -0.59 6.88 1.01
C ARG A 82 -1.79 5.99 1.20
N ARG A 83 -2.92 6.41 0.64
CA ARG A 83 -4.13 5.59 0.63
C ARG A 83 -3.86 4.27 -0.08
N PHE A 84 -4.59 3.24 0.30
CA PHE A 84 -4.48 1.91 -0.32
C PHE A 84 -4.60 1.96 -1.85
N SER A 85 -5.48 2.82 -2.39
CA SER A 85 -5.66 3.02 -3.83
C SER A 85 -4.40 3.50 -4.55
N GLU A 86 -3.61 4.38 -3.92
CA GLU A 86 -2.32 4.83 -4.48
C GLU A 86 -1.34 3.66 -4.59
N TRP A 87 -1.35 2.74 -3.61
CA TRP A 87 -0.52 1.55 -3.62
C TRP A 87 -0.93 0.53 -4.67
N VAL A 88 -2.23 0.35 -4.89
CA VAL A 88 -2.72 -0.45 -6.02
C VAL A 88 -2.14 0.09 -7.33
N ALA A 89 -2.19 1.40 -7.55
CA ALA A 89 -1.62 2.02 -8.76
C ALA A 89 -0.09 1.81 -8.88
N ILE A 90 0.65 1.98 -7.78
CA ILE A 90 2.11 1.75 -7.73
C ILE A 90 2.43 0.28 -8.04
N TRP A 91 1.76 -0.67 -7.38
CA TRP A 91 1.97 -2.09 -7.60
C TRP A 91 1.59 -2.50 -9.03
N SER A 92 0.51 -1.94 -9.59
CA SER A 92 0.14 -2.18 -10.99
C SER A 92 1.22 -1.71 -11.96
N TYR A 93 1.82 -0.54 -11.72
CA TYR A 93 2.97 -0.06 -12.49
C TYR A 93 4.18 -1.01 -12.42
N PHE A 94 4.55 -1.45 -11.21
CA PHE A 94 5.68 -2.38 -11.05
C PHE A 94 5.39 -3.74 -11.70
N SER A 95 4.16 -4.24 -11.54
CA SER A 95 3.70 -5.47 -12.19
C SER A 95 3.80 -5.37 -13.71
N SER A 96 3.35 -4.25 -14.31
CA SER A 96 3.46 -4.03 -15.75
C SER A 96 4.91 -3.89 -16.26
N ARG A 97 5.88 -3.79 -15.35
CA ARG A 97 7.32 -3.75 -15.63
C ARG A 97 8.03 -5.06 -15.30
N GLY A 98 7.28 -6.12 -14.99
CA GLY A 98 7.83 -7.46 -14.72
C GLY A 98 8.21 -7.71 -13.27
N ASN A 99 7.84 -6.84 -12.32
CA ASN A 99 8.02 -7.14 -10.90
C ASN A 99 6.97 -8.18 -10.46
N THR A 100 7.42 -9.43 -10.33
CA THR A 100 6.56 -10.58 -9.96
C THR A 100 6.01 -10.47 -8.54
N LYS A 101 6.70 -9.79 -7.62
CA LYS A 101 6.22 -9.58 -6.23
C LYS A 101 5.04 -8.62 -6.21
N ALA A 102 5.07 -7.58 -7.03
CA ALA A 102 3.94 -6.67 -7.19
C ALA A 102 2.73 -7.37 -7.81
N ALA A 103 2.94 -8.18 -8.85
CA ALA A 103 1.89 -9.01 -9.45
C ALA A 103 1.26 -9.97 -8.42
N GLU A 104 2.10 -10.64 -7.63
CA GLU A 104 1.64 -11.55 -6.58
C GLU A 104 0.78 -10.84 -5.52
N VAL A 105 1.22 -9.67 -5.03
CA VAL A 105 0.45 -8.89 -4.05
C VAL A 105 -0.94 -8.55 -4.59
N LEU A 106 -1.02 -8.06 -5.82
CA LEU A 106 -2.30 -7.72 -6.47
C LEU A 106 -3.20 -8.94 -6.61
N ASN A 107 -2.65 -10.09 -6.99
CA ASN A 107 -3.42 -11.34 -7.13
C ASN A 107 -3.99 -11.81 -5.78
N LEU A 108 -3.17 -11.80 -4.72
CA LEU A 108 -3.62 -12.20 -3.37
C LEU A 108 -4.77 -11.31 -2.90
N LEU A 109 -4.64 -9.99 -3.07
CA LEU A 109 -5.69 -9.03 -2.72
C LEU A 109 -6.98 -9.24 -3.54
N ALA A 110 -6.85 -9.56 -4.83
CA ALA A 110 -7.99 -9.81 -5.69
C ALA A 110 -8.74 -11.10 -5.30
N ILE A 111 -8.00 -12.17 -4.98
CA ILE A 111 -8.56 -13.46 -4.53
C ILE A 111 -9.31 -13.26 -3.21
N GLU A 112 -8.70 -12.57 -2.23
CA GLU A 112 -9.32 -12.33 -0.93
C GLU A 112 -10.61 -11.50 -1.08
N ASN A 113 -10.58 -10.41 -1.84
CA ASN A 113 -11.77 -9.58 -2.08
C ASN A 113 -12.89 -10.35 -2.80
N LEU A 114 -12.56 -11.26 -3.72
CA LEU A 114 -13.58 -12.12 -4.35
C LEU A 114 -14.19 -13.08 -3.31
N GLY A 115 -13.36 -13.70 -2.48
CA GLY A 115 -13.80 -14.60 -1.40
C GLY A 115 -14.77 -13.92 -0.43
N GLU A 116 -14.43 -12.71 0.04
CA GLU A 116 -15.29 -11.95 0.95
C GLU A 116 -16.62 -11.55 0.31
N ARG A 117 -16.62 -11.17 -0.98
CA ARG A 117 -17.86 -10.86 -1.71
C ARG A 117 -18.78 -12.07 -1.85
N LEU A 118 -18.22 -13.26 -2.08
CA LEU A 118 -19.01 -14.49 -2.18
C LEU A 118 -19.64 -14.86 -0.83
N LYS A 119 -18.90 -14.71 0.28
CA LYS A 119 -19.43 -14.94 1.63
C LYS A 119 -20.59 -13.99 1.97
N GLY A 120 -20.48 -12.71 1.59
CA GLY A 120 -21.54 -11.72 1.82
C GLY A 120 -22.77 -11.89 0.92
N ALA A 121 -22.69 -12.69 -0.14
CA ALA A 121 -23.80 -13.01 -1.05
C ALA A 121 -24.52 -14.32 -0.69
N SER A 122 -24.00 -15.06 0.31
CA SER A 122 -24.58 -16.31 0.85
C SER A 122 -25.43 -16.01 2.08
#